data_AF-A0A811QQW2-F1
#
_entry.id   AF-A0A811QQW2-F1
#
_cell.length_a   1.000
_cell.length_b   1.000
_cell.length_c   1.000
_cell.angle_alpha   90.00
_cell.angle_beta   90.00
_cell.angle_gamma   90.00
#
_symmetry.space_group_name_H-M   'P 1'
#
loop_
_entity.id
_entity.type
_entity.pdbx_description
1 polymer ?
#
loop_
_entity_poly.entity_id
_entity_poly.type
_entity_poly.pdbx_seq_one_letter_code
_entity_poly.pdbx_strand_id
1 'polypeptide(L)'
;MEAAVAHAPPAPALRRSLTLSPTPAVRPDPKPWQGVVLSARRQSNAVRCERFRRPEARLRAAAAAQPGGADAAAAGRRKRLAVFVSGGGSNFRAIHEAALGGAVHGDVVALVTDKPGEGNCTPAKLPTLGYSVDFVLLAGYLKLIPAELIQEYLKSILNIHPSLLPAFGGKGFYGSKVHTAVIASGARYSGPTVHFVDEHYDTGKTFAQRVVPVFADDTPESLAARVLHEEHQVYVEAVAALCEDRIVWREDGVPLIKSRINPDVYL
;
A
#
# COMPACT_ATOMS: atom_id res chain seq x y z
N MET A 1 -73.27 14.95 -27.82
CA MET A 1 -72.66 16.28 -28.07
C MET A 1 -72.15 16.76 -26.73
N GLU A 2 -70.95 17.34 -26.73
CA GLU A 2 -70.13 17.83 -25.60
C GLU A 2 -69.11 16.86 -24.97
N ALA A 3 -67.85 17.24 -25.22
CA ALA A 3 -66.61 16.65 -24.76
C ALA A 3 -66.14 17.36 -23.49
N ALA A 4 -65.70 16.61 -22.48
CA ALA A 4 -65.01 17.15 -21.32
C ALA A 4 -63.50 16.95 -21.49
N VAL A 5 -62.80 18.08 -21.50
CA VAL A 5 -61.37 18.27 -21.73
C VAL A 5 -60.56 17.86 -20.50
N ALA A 6 -59.48 17.12 -20.73
CA ALA A 6 -58.53 16.69 -19.72
C ALA A 6 -57.67 17.87 -19.21
N HIS A 7 -57.57 18.03 -17.88
CA HIS A 7 -56.65 18.96 -17.24
C HIS A 7 -55.24 18.36 -17.13
N ALA A 8 -54.26 19.04 -17.72
CA ALA A 8 -52.83 18.78 -17.52
C ALA A 8 -52.34 19.44 -16.20
N PRO A 9 -51.37 18.85 -15.49
CA PRO A 9 -50.81 19.45 -14.28
C PRO A 9 -49.84 20.61 -14.59
N PRO A 10 -49.69 21.60 -13.68
CA PRO A 10 -48.85 22.77 -13.93
C PRO A 10 -47.35 22.46 -13.79
N ALA A 11 -46.56 23.08 -14.68
CA ALA A 11 -45.09 23.04 -14.64
C ALA A 11 -44.52 23.90 -13.49
N PRO A 12 -43.36 23.53 -12.90
CA PRO A 12 -42.76 24.31 -11.83
C PRO A 12 -42.02 25.54 -12.38
N ALA A 13 -42.22 26.68 -11.72
CA ALA A 13 -41.62 27.97 -12.06
C ALA A 13 -40.12 28.03 -11.69
N LEU A 14 -39.34 28.61 -12.59
CA LEU A 14 -37.90 28.86 -12.43
C LEU A 14 -37.63 30.26 -11.84
N ARG A 15 -36.63 30.30 -10.95
CA ARG A 15 -35.71 31.40 -10.57
C ARG A 15 -36.22 32.52 -9.67
N ARG A 16 -35.63 32.56 -8.46
CA ARG A 16 -35.08 33.79 -7.88
C ARG A 16 -33.61 33.59 -7.51
N SER A 17 -32.81 34.56 -7.94
CA SER A 17 -31.37 34.70 -7.72
C SER A 17 -31.04 34.99 -6.26
N LEU A 18 -30.10 34.23 -5.70
CA LEU A 18 -29.34 34.62 -4.52
C LEU A 18 -27.85 34.48 -4.87
N THR A 19 -27.24 35.62 -5.16
CA THR A 19 -25.79 35.81 -5.22
C THR A 19 -25.25 35.88 -3.80
N LEU A 20 -24.42 34.90 -3.41
CA LEU A 20 -23.41 35.06 -2.36
C LEU A 20 -22.26 34.08 -2.64
N SER A 21 -21.15 34.63 -3.16
CA SER A 21 -19.85 33.96 -3.17
C SER A 21 -19.26 33.99 -1.76
N PRO A 22 -18.62 32.90 -1.33
CA PRO A 22 -17.28 33.02 -0.78
C PRO A 22 -16.32 32.13 -1.55
N THR A 23 -15.22 32.73 -1.98
CA THR A 23 -14.04 32.02 -2.49
C THR A 23 -13.64 30.90 -1.53
N PRO A 24 -13.43 29.66 -2.00
CA PRO A 24 -12.77 28.66 -1.16
C PRO A 24 -11.32 29.11 -0.97
N ALA A 25 -10.94 29.32 0.29
CA ALA A 25 -9.56 29.56 0.64
C ALA A 25 -8.70 28.37 0.16
N VAL A 26 -7.87 28.63 -0.84
CA VAL A 26 -6.83 27.71 -1.31
C VAL A 26 -5.93 27.42 -0.12
N ARG A 27 -5.99 26.20 0.42
CA ARG A 27 -5.00 25.74 1.40
C ARG A 27 -3.66 25.66 0.67
N PRO A 28 -2.58 26.25 1.21
CA PRO A 28 -1.27 26.12 0.58
C PRO A 28 -0.86 24.65 0.56
N ASP A 29 -0.20 24.24 -0.53
CA ASP A 29 0.43 22.93 -0.63
C ASP A 29 1.28 22.66 0.62
N PRO A 30 1.22 21.45 1.20
CA PRO A 30 2.12 21.10 2.28
C PRO A 30 3.56 21.21 1.77
N LYS A 31 4.34 22.08 2.43
CA LYS A 31 5.74 22.34 2.07
C LYS A 31 6.48 21.01 1.84
N PRO A 32 7.29 20.88 0.78
CA PRO A 32 8.14 19.72 0.60
C PRO A 32 9.01 19.52 1.83
N TRP A 33 9.07 18.28 2.30
CA TRP A 33 9.84 17.87 3.46
C TRP A 33 11.31 18.26 3.27
N GLN A 34 11.83 19.11 4.16
CA GLN A 34 13.26 19.29 4.32
C GLN A 34 13.74 18.13 5.18
N GLY A 35 14.55 17.25 4.60
CA GLY A 35 14.94 15.98 5.19
C GLY A 35 15.53 16.14 6.59
N VAL A 36 14.83 15.64 7.59
CA VAL A 36 15.46 15.29 8.86
C VAL A 36 16.23 14.00 8.59
N VAL A 37 17.53 14.16 8.37
CA VAL A 37 18.50 13.07 8.51
C VAL A 37 18.36 12.58 9.95
N LEU A 38 17.76 11.40 10.14
CA LEU A 38 17.89 10.68 11.41
C LEU A 38 19.38 10.39 11.57
N SER A 39 20.02 11.14 12.46
CA SER A 39 21.44 11.03 12.71
C SER A 39 21.75 9.61 13.17
N ALA A 40 22.46 8.89 12.32
CA ALA A 40 23.11 7.65 12.71
C ALA A 40 24.03 7.98 13.89
N ARG A 41 23.67 7.50 15.10
CA ARG A 41 24.65 7.40 16.17
C ARG A 41 25.78 6.52 15.63
N ARG A 42 26.93 7.15 15.40
CA ARG A 42 28.19 6.46 15.10
C ARG A 42 28.44 5.46 16.23
N GLN A 43 28.33 4.17 15.92
CA GLN A 43 29.14 3.17 16.58
C GLN A 43 29.98 2.49 15.50
N SER A 44 31.22 2.96 15.45
CA SER A 44 32.33 2.28 14.83
C SER A 44 32.42 0.86 15.37
N ASN A 45 32.22 -0.12 14.52
CA ASN A 45 32.93 -1.40 14.58
C ASN A 45 32.96 -1.95 13.17
N ALA A 46 34.16 -1.98 12.59
CA ALA A 46 34.42 -2.64 11.33
C ALA A 46 34.09 -4.14 11.50
N VAL A 47 33.00 -4.58 10.90
CA VAL A 47 32.68 -6.01 10.81
C VAL A 47 33.10 -6.48 9.43
N ARG A 48 34.08 -7.39 9.44
CA ARG A 48 34.61 -8.13 8.31
C ARG A 48 33.47 -8.67 7.44
N CYS A 49 33.63 -8.53 6.13
CA CYS A 49 32.80 -9.15 5.11
C CYS A 49 32.97 -10.68 5.18
N GLU A 50 32.10 -11.37 5.92
CA GLU A 50 31.99 -12.82 5.90
C GLU A 50 30.75 -13.21 5.08
N ARG A 51 31.03 -13.59 3.84
CA ARG A 51 30.27 -14.47 2.92
C ARG A 51 28.77 -14.66 3.24
N PHE A 52 27.96 -13.98 2.43
CA PHE A 52 26.70 -14.45 1.83
C PHE A 52 26.22 -15.83 2.34
N ARG A 53 25.23 -15.85 3.24
CA ARG A 53 24.42 -17.07 3.47
C ARG A 53 23.31 -17.12 2.43
N ARG A 54 23.18 -18.29 1.78
CA ARG A 54 22.20 -18.59 0.73
C ARG A 54 20.73 -18.37 1.17
N PRO A 55 19.80 -18.10 0.23
CA PRO A 55 18.38 -17.80 0.50
C PRO A 55 17.63 -18.84 1.35
N GLU A 56 18.00 -20.12 1.25
CA GLU A 56 17.35 -21.23 1.97
C GLU A 56 17.47 -21.14 3.51
N ALA A 57 18.44 -20.39 4.03
CA ALA A 57 18.66 -20.26 5.47
C ALA A 57 17.59 -19.40 6.16
N ARG A 58 16.94 -18.45 5.45
CA ARG A 58 15.88 -17.60 6.02
C ARG A 58 14.57 -18.38 6.25
N LEU A 59 14.24 -19.32 5.35
CA LEU A 59 13.04 -20.16 5.48
C LEU A 59 13.14 -21.19 6.61
N ARG A 60 14.34 -21.73 6.87
CA ARG A 60 14.52 -22.76 7.93
C ARG A 60 14.48 -22.20 9.35
N ALA A 61 14.78 -20.92 9.56
CA ALA A 61 14.74 -20.31 10.88
C ALA A 61 13.31 -20.13 11.44
N ALA A 62 12.29 -20.11 10.57
CA ALA A 62 10.88 -19.97 10.99
C ALA A 62 10.24 -21.31 11.42
N ALA A 63 10.82 -22.46 11.06
CA ALA A 63 10.20 -23.76 11.25
C ALA A 63 10.50 -24.44 12.60
N ALA A 64 11.23 -23.79 13.51
CA ALA A 64 11.67 -24.39 14.77
C ALA A 64 11.33 -23.51 15.99
N ALA A 65 10.07 -23.51 16.42
CA ALA A 65 9.69 -23.03 17.75
C ALA A 65 8.50 -23.87 18.28
N GLN A 66 8.70 -24.54 19.42
CA GLN A 66 7.65 -25.27 20.16
C GLN A 66 6.87 -24.32 21.10
N PRO A 67 5.61 -24.63 21.47
CA PRO A 67 4.77 -23.70 22.20
C PRO A 67 4.91 -23.85 23.72
N GLY A 68 5.04 -22.72 24.42
CA GLY A 68 4.90 -22.66 25.88
C GLY A 68 4.95 -21.22 26.41
N GLY A 69 3.86 -20.78 27.06
CA GLY A 69 3.80 -19.56 27.89
C GLY A 69 3.03 -18.39 27.28
N ALA A 70 1.78 -18.20 27.72
CA ALA A 70 0.87 -17.17 27.24
C ALA A 70 1.10 -15.80 27.91
N ASP A 71 0.83 -14.77 27.11
CA ASP A 71 0.70 -13.35 27.43
C ASP A 71 2.00 -12.60 27.79
N ALA A 72 2.37 -11.66 26.89
CA ALA A 72 3.53 -10.77 26.86
C ALA A 72 4.87 -11.34 26.34
N ALA A 73 5.11 -12.65 26.33
CA ALA A 73 6.34 -13.26 25.77
C ALA A 73 6.24 -13.66 24.28
N ALA A 74 5.05 -13.56 23.68
CA ALA A 74 4.75 -14.07 22.33
C ALA A 74 5.02 -13.09 21.18
N ALA A 75 5.29 -11.81 21.47
CA ALA A 75 5.61 -10.84 20.43
C ALA A 75 7.07 -11.04 20.01
N GLY A 76 7.29 -11.81 18.94
CA GLY A 76 8.60 -11.95 18.30
C GLY A 76 9.23 -10.58 17.99
N ARG A 77 10.52 -10.52 17.60
CA ARG A 77 11.17 -9.23 17.34
C ARG A 77 10.36 -8.40 16.32
N ARG A 78 10.35 -7.07 16.50
CA ARG A 78 9.80 -6.16 15.49
C ARG A 78 10.49 -6.40 14.15
N LYS A 79 9.70 -6.42 13.08
CA LYS A 79 10.21 -6.64 11.72
C LYS A 79 10.82 -5.36 11.19
N ARG A 80 11.87 -5.46 10.39
CA ARG A 80 12.61 -4.32 9.85
C ARG A 80 12.12 -4.05 8.43
N LEU A 81 11.52 -2.90 8.22
CA LEU A 81 10.81 -2.54 6.99
C LEU A 81 11.63 -1.56 6.17
N ALA A 82 11.72 -1.80 4.86
CA ALA A 82 12.18 -0.81 3.90
C ALA A 82 10.98 -0.32 3.08
N VAL A 83 10.78 0.99 2.96
CA VAL A 83 9.67 1.57 2.21
C VAL A 83 10.18 2.30 0.99
N PHE A 84 9.58 2.03 -0.17
CA PHE A 84 9.99 2.59 -1.46
C PHE A 84 8.90 3.57 -1.93
N VAL A 85 9.28 4.78 -2.31
CA VAL A 85 8.34 5.85 -2.68
C VAL A 85 8.82 6.62 -3.93
N SER A 86 7.90 6.94 -4.84
CA SER A 86 8.16 7.84 -5.97
C SER A 86 7.31 9.13 -5.93
N GLY A 87 6.31 9.19 -5.05
CA GLY A 87 5.27 10.23 -5.02
C GLY A 87 5.23 11.07 -3.74
N GLY A 88 4.01 11.43 -3.32
CA GLY A 88 3.74 12.19 -2.10
C GLY A 88 3.88 11.40 -0.79
N GLY A 89 3.95 10.07 -0.88
CA GLY A 89 4.26 9.19 0.26
C GLY A 89 3.15 9.08 1.31
N SER A 90 1.88 9.31 0.97
CA SER A 90 0.76 9.18 1.92
C SER A 90 0.61 7.76 2.46
N ASN A 91 0.74 6.72 1.61
CA ASN A 91 0.79 5.32 2.04
C ASN A 91 1.97 5.05 3.00
N PHE A 92 3.15 5.64 2.74
CA PHE A 92 4.29 5.54 3.66
C PHE A 92 3.97 6.17 5.02
N ARG A 93 3.33 7.36 5.05
CA ARG A 93 2.94 8.02 6.30
C ARG A 93 1.97 7.15 7.11
N ALA A 94 0.95 6.58 6.46
CA ALA A 94 0.01 5.68 7.12
C ALA A 94 0.72 4.46 7.77
N ILE A 95 1.63 3.82 7.04
CA ILE A 95 2.42 2.69 7.56
C ILE A 95 3.34 3.13 8.71
N HIS A 96 4.03 4.27 8.55
CA HIS A 96 4.97 4.78 9.55
C HIS A 96 4.26 5.19 10.84
N GLU A 97 3.12 5.87 10.75
CA GLU A 97 2.29 6.23 11.90
C GLU A 97 1.74 4.98 12.59
N ALA A 98 1.27 3.98 11.83
CA ALA A 98 0.82 2.70 12.37
C ALA A 98 1.95 1.92 13.07
N ALA A 99 3.18 2.01 12.55
CA ALA A 99 4.36 1.41 13.18
C ALA A 99 4.71 2.10 14.50
N LEU A 100 4.73 3.44 14.54
CA LEU A 100 4.97 4.24 15.75
C LEU A 100 3.87 4.02 16.80
N GLY A 101 2.62 3.88 16.37
CA GLY A 101 1.47 3.59 17.23
C GLY A 101 1.35 2.13 17.66
N GLY A 102 2.20 1.23 17.16
CA GLY A 102 2.21 -0.19 17.51
C GLY A 102 1.16 -1.05 16.79
N ALA A 103 0.33 -0.48 15.91
CA ALA A 103 -0.61 -1.23 15.08
C ALA A 103 0.08 -2.12 14.03
N VAL A 104 1.28 -1.71 13.60
CA VAL A 104 2.22 -2.53 12.82
C VAL A 104 3.39 -2.91 13.71
N HIS A 105 3.61 -4.22 13.91
CA HIS A 105 4.73 -4.75 14.69
C HIS A 105 6.06 -4.74 13.92
N GLY A 106 6.46 -3.57 13.44
CA GLY A 106 7.67 -3.37 12.64
C GLY A 106 8.23 -1.95 12.74
N ASP A 107 9.48 -1.79 12.33
CA ASP A 107 10.23 -0.53 12.35
C ASP A 107 10.68 -0.20 10.94
N VAL A 108 10.39 1.01 10.46
CA VAL A 108 10.91 1.49 9.18
C VAL A 108 12.38 1.87 9.34
N VAL A 109 13.28 1.05 8.79
CA VAL A 109 14.73 1.23 8.91
C VAL A 109 15.37 1.84 7.66
N ALA A 110 14.64 1.88 6.54
CA ALA A 110 15.11 2.45 5.30
C ALA A 110 13.94 3.06 4.51
N LEU A 111 14.18 4.24 3.92
CA LEU A 111 13.31 4.87 2.93
C LEU A 111 14.09 5.03 1.63
N VAL A 112 13.56 4.48 0.55
CA VAL A 112 14.17 4.46 -0.78
C VAL A 112 13.31 5.32 -1.70
N THR A 113 13.93 6.25 -2.41
CA THR A 113 13.25 7.15 -3.34
C THR A 113 14.04 7.25 -4.63
N ASP A 114 13.32 7.37 -5.73
CA ASP A 114 13.89 7.58 -7.06
C ASP A 114 13.87 9.05 -7.51
N LYS A 115 13.30 9.95 -6.70
CA LYS A 115 13.40 11.40 -6.90
C LYS A 115 14.82 11.88 -6.60
N PRO A 116 15.46 12.69 -7.45
CA PRO A 116 16.83 13.16 -7.23
C PRO A 116 16.98 13.91 -5.89
N GLY A 117 18.03 13.59 -5.14
CA GLY A 117 18.34 14.19 -3.84
C GLY A 117 19.61 13.60 -3.22
N GLU A 118 20.26 14.35 -2.35
CA GLU A 118 21.40 13.87 -1.58
C GLU A 118 20.93 12.78 -0.58
N GLY A 119 21.64 11.64 -0.53
CA GLY A 119 21.30 10.54 0.38
C GLY A 119 20.35 9.47 -0.18
N ASN A 120 19.99 9.53 -1.47
CA ASN A 120 19.14 8.50 -2.06
C ASN A 120 19.79 7.12 -2.07
N CYS A 121 19.09 6.16 -1.46
CA CYS A 121 19.33 4.75 -1.71
C CYS A 121 18.57 4.34 -2.98
N THR A 122 19.22 3.58 -3.87
CA THR A 122 18.54 2.90 -4.98
C THR A 122 18.13 1.50 -4.52
N PRO A 123 17.08 0.88 -5.10
CA PRO A 123 16.70 -0.51 -4.79
C PRO A 123 17.87 -1.48 -4.74
N ALA A 124 18.78 -1.40 -5.72
CA ALA A 124 19.96 -2.26 -5.83
C ALA A 124 20.96 -2.11 -4.68
N LYS A 125 20.96 -0.96 -3.99
CA LYS A 125 21.83 -0.71 -2.84
C LYS A 125 21.24 -1.20 -1.52
N LEU A 126 19.94 -1.52 -1.45
CA LEU A 126 19.29 -1.93 -0.21
C LEU A 126 20.03 -3.08 0.51
N PRO A 127 20.45 -4.18 -0.16
CA PRO A 127 21.18 -5.26 0.51
C PRO A 127 22.56 -4.84 1.05
N THR A 128 23.14 -3.78 0.49
CA THR A 128 24.48 -3.29 0.85
C THR A 128 24.49 -2.27 1.99
N LEU A 129 23.34 -1.79 2.44
CA LEU A 129 23.25 -0.76 3.49
C LEU A 129 23.65 -1.25 4.89
N GLY A 130 23.91 -2.54 5.09
CA GLY A 130 24.25 -3.11 6.40
C GLY A 130 23.08 -3.18 7.37
N TYR A 131 21.87 -2.80 6.94
CA TYR A 131 20.63 -3.02 7.68
C TYR A 131 20.05 -4.39 7.33
N SER A 132 19.68 -5.17 8.35
CA SER A 132 18.80 -6.32 8.16
C SER A 132 17.41 -5.78 7.80
N VAL A 133 16.91 -6.11 6.62
CA VAL A 133 15.53 -5.83 6.20
C VAL A 133 14.80 -7.16 6.10
N ASP A 134 13.57 -7.20 6.60
CA ASP A 134 12.68 -8.35 6.53
C ASP A 134 11.72 -8.20 5.35
N PHE A 135 11.11 -7.02 5.21
CA PHE A 135 10.10 -6.76 4.19
C PHE A 135 10.35 -5.44 3.45
N VAL A 136 10.07 -5.45 2.16
CA VAL A 136 10.09 -4.26 1.30
C VAL A 136 8.65 -3.88 0.95
N LEU A 137 8.30 -2.61 1.15
CA LEU A 137 6.94 -2.09 0.93
C LEU A 137 6.99 -1.02 -0.15
N LEU A 138 6.36 -1.29 -1.29
CA LEU A 138 6.24 -0.32 -2.38
C LEU A 138 4.99 0.55 -2.12
N ALA A 139 5.21 1.82 -1.79
CA ALA A 139 4.16 2.77 -1.41
C ALA A 139 4.06 3.87 -2.48
N GLY A 140 3.56 3.49 -3.66
CA GLY A 140 3.53 4.34 -4.85
C GLY A 140 4.91 4.49 -5.49
N TYR A 141 5.65 3.38 -5.59
CA TYR A 141 6.93 3.30 -6.30
C TYR A 141 6.68 2.93 -7.76
N LEU A 142 7.21 3.72 -8.70
CA LEU A 142 6.79 3.66 -10.11
C LEU A 142 7.76 2.89 -11.03
N LYS A 143 8.84 2.35 -10.49
CA LYS A 143 9.86 1.62 -11.27
C LYS A 143 9.74 0.13 -11.02
N LEU A 144 10.02 -0.65 -12.06
CA LEU A 144 10.14 -2.10 -11.94
C LEU A 144 11.22 -2.45 -10.91
N ILE A 145 10.95 -3.44 -10.08
CA ILE A 145 11.92 -3.96 -9.12
C ILE A 145 12.89 -4.89 -9.86
N PRO A 146 14.21 -4.74 -9.67
CA PRO A 146 15.18 -5.66 -10.27
C PRO A 146 14.95 -7.11 -9.82
N ALA A 147 15.11 -8.06 -10.75
CA ALA A 147 14.89 -9.48 -10.50
C ALA A 147 15.76 -10.00 -9.34
N GLU A 148 16.98 -9.49 -9.20
CA GLU A 148 17.91 -9.86 -8.14
C GLU A 148 17.35 -9.48 -6.76
N LEU A 149 16.65 -8.34 -6.64
CA LEU A 149 16.04 -7.94 -5.38
C LEU A 149 14.80 -8.79 -5.07
N ILE A 150 14.01 -9.15 -6.09
CA ILE A 150 12.85 -10.05 -5.94
C ILE A 150 13.30 -11.43 -5.46
N GLN A 151 14.39 -11.96 -6.02
CA GLN A 151 14.96 -13.25 -5.63
C GLN A 151 15.50 -13.23 -4.20
N GLU A 152 16.15 -12.13 -3.78
CA GLU A 152 16.67 -11.95 -2.41
C GLU A 152 15.54 -11.81 -1.37
N TYR A 153 14.41 -11.20 -1.75
CA TYR A 153 13.24 -10.94 -0.89
C TYR A 153 12.01 -11.71 -1.37
N LEU A 154 12.18 -12.99 -1.69
CA LEU A 154 11.08 -13.83 -2.17
C LEU A 154 9.91 -13.83 -1.17
N LYS A 155 8.69 -13.57 -1.65
CA LYS A 155 7.47 -13.44 -0.83
C LYS A 155 7.59 -12.42 0.32
N SER A 156 8.47 -11.44 0.17
CA SER A 156 8.80 -10.44 1.19
C SER A 156 8.73 -9.01 0.66
N ILE A 157 8.19 -8.83 -0.54
CA ILE A 157 7.94 -7.53 -1.15
C ILE A 157 6.43 -7.38 -1.39
N LEU A 158 5.81 -6.37 -0.80
CA LEU A 158 4.42 -5.99 -1.06
C LEU A 158 4.36 -4.71 -1.89
N ASN A 159 3.37 -4.64 -2.77
CA ASN A 159 2.96 -3.43 -3.46
C ASN A 159 1.48 -3.16 -3.23
N ILE A 160 1.10 -1.88 -3.29
CA ILE A 160 -0.30 -1.47 -3.38
C ILE A 160 -0.56 -0.82 -4.73
N HIS A 161 -1.62 -1.28 -5.39
CA HIS A 161 -2.04 -0.79 -6.70
C HIS A 161 -3.48 -0.25 -6.65
N PRO A 162 -3.78 0.92 -7.23
CA PRO A 162 -5.07 1.62 -7.10
C PRO A 162 -6.22 1.06 -7.98
N SER A 163 -6.26 -0.25 -8.21
CA SER A 163 -7.38 -0.93 -8.87
C SER A 163 -7.59 -2.35 -8.31
N LEU A 164 -8.76 -2.91 -8.61
CA LEU A 164 -9.06 -4.31 -8.33
C LEU A 164 -8.36 -5.20 -9.36
N LEU A 165 -7.11 -5.59 -9.08
CA LEU A 165 -6.32 -6.46 -9.95
C LEU A 165 -7.06 -7.79 -10.20
N PRO A 166 -6.94 -8.37 -11.41
CA PRO A 166 -6.03 -7.97 -12.50
C PRO A 166 -6.52 -6.80 -13.37
N ALA A 167 -7.70 -6.24 -13.12
CA ALA A 167 -8.23 -5.15 -13.92
C ALA A 167 -7.40 -3.87 -13.71
N PHE A 168 -7.10 -3.16 -14.80
CA PHE A 168 -6.35 -1.89 -14.78
C PHE A 168 -4.98 -1.99 -14.08
N GLY A 169 -4.34 -3.15 -14.11
CA GLY A 169 -2.96 -3.37 -13.67
C GLY A 169 -1.98 -3.42 -14.84
N GLY A 170 -0.69 -3.43 -14.51
CA GLY A 170 0.39 -3.61 -15.46
C GLY A 170 1.00 -2.31 -15.96
N LYS A 171 1.93 -2.44 -16.91
CA LYS A 171 2.71 -1.31 -17.42
C LYS A 171 1.80 -0.21 -17.98
N GLY A 172 1.93 1.00 -17.44
CA GLY A 172 1.19 2.18 -17.89
C GLY A 172 -0.02 2.54 -17.03
N PHE A 173 -0.44 1.65 -16.14
CA PHE A 173 -1.49 1.90 -15.16
C PHE A 173 -0.88 2.38 -13.85
N TYR A 174 -0.72 3.70 -13.70
CA TYR A 174 -0.26 4.31 -12.45
C TYR A 174 -0.84 5.71 -12.28
N GLY A 175 -0.91 6.17 -11.03
CA GLY A 175 -1.45 7.50 -10.70
C GLY A 175 -2.85 7.69 -11.27
N SER A 176 -3.14 8.88 -11.81
CA SER A 176 -4.46 9.22 -12.36
C SER A 176 -4.88 8.35 -13.55
N LYS A 177 -3.93 7.74 -14.28
CA LYS A 177 -4.23 6.91 -15.46
C LYS A 177 -5.13 5.73 -15.12
N VAL A 178 -5.00 5.18 -13.92
CA VAL A 178 -5.83 4.05 -13.46
C VAL A 178 -7.27 4.49 -13.30
N HIS A 179 -7.51 5.56 -12.55
CA HIS A 179 -8.87 6.07 -12.29
C HIS A 179 -9.56 6.59 -13.56
N THR A 180 -8.81 7.24 -14.46
CA THR A 180 -9.33 7.63 -15.78
C THR A 180 -9.77 6.41 -16.58
N ALA A 181 -8.97 5.34 -16.61
CA ALA A 181 -9.31 4.11 -17.32
C ALA A 181 -10.51 3.38 -16.71
N VAL A 182 -10.60 3.35 -15.37
CA VAL A 182 -11.75 2.78 -14.66
C VAL A 182 -13.04 3.51 -15.05
N ILE A 183 -13.06 4.85 -15.00
CA ILE A 183 -14.23 5.64 -15.38
C ILE A 183 -14.58 5.43 -16.85
N ALA A 184 -13.59 5.50 -17.74
CA ALA A 184 -13.78 5.30 -19.17
C ALA A 184 -14.33 3.91 -19.52
N SER A 185 -14.02 2.89 -18.72
CA SER A 185 -14.53 1.53 -18.92
C SER A 185 -16.02 1.36 -18.56
N GLY A 186 -16.60 2.29 -17.80
CA GLY A 186 -17.96 2.16 -17.26
C GLY A 186 -18.08 1.22 -16.04
N ALA A 187 -16.96 0.79 -15.45
CA ALA A 187 -16.97 -0.02 -14.22
C ALA A 187 -17.75 0.69 -13.09
N ARG A 188 -18.48 -0.10 -12.30
CA ARG A 188 -19.26 0.39 -11.14
C ARG A 188 -18.56 0.19 -9.80
N TYR A 189 -17.42 -0.49 -9.84
CA TYR A 189 -16.59 -0.77 -8.68
C TYR A 189 -15.13 -0.61 -9.06
N SER A 190 -14.34 -0.14 -8.10
CA SER A 190 -12.89 -0.04 -8.13
C SER A 190 -12.37 -0.32 -6.72
N GLY A 191 -11.13 0.05 -6.43
CA GLY A 191 -10.54 -0.04 -5.11
C GLY A 191 -9.10 -0.50 -5.17
N PRO A 192 -8.40 -0.54 -4.03
CA PRO A 192 -6.99 -0.92 -4.01
C PRO A 192 -6.77 -2.43 -3.90
N THR A 193 -5.65 -2.88 -4.45
CA THR A 193 -5.11 -4.23 -4.26
C THR A 193 -3.72 -4.18 -3.64
N VAL A 194 -3.54 -4.86 -2.52
CA VAL A 194 -2.22 -5.21 -1.99
C VAL A 194 -1.85 -6.59 -2.54
N HIS A 195 -0.67 -6.71 -3.12
CA HIS A 195 -0.19 -7.97 -3.69
C HIS A 195 1.30 -8.15 -3.46
N PHE A 196 1.76 -9.40 -3.52
CA PHE A 196 3.18 -9.70 -3.57
C PHE A 196 3.77 -9.28 -4.91
N VAL A 197 4.99 -8.76 -4.90
CA VAL A 197 5.70 -8.36 -6.12
C VAL A 197 6.41 -9.56 -6.75
N ASP A 198 6.33 -9.67 -8.07
CA ASP A 198 7.14 -10.56 -8.90
C ASP A 198 7.88 -9.75 -9.98
N GLU A 199 8.46 -10.42 -10.97
CA GLU A 199 9.27 -9.79 -12.03
C GLU A 199 8.45 -8.97 -13.03
N HIS A 200 7.12 -9.02 -12.98
CA HIS A 200 6.21 -8.29 -13.84
C HIS A 200 5.34 -7.32 -13.05
N TYR A 201 4.86 -6.27 -13.72
CA TYR A 201 3.98 -5.30 -13.09
C TYR A 201 2.62 -5.92 -12.74
N ASP A 202 2.28 -5.87 -11.45
CA ASP A 202 0.94 -6.14 -10.93
C ASP A 202 0.37 -7.56 -11.23
N THR A 203 1.23 -8.55 -11.45
CA THR A 203 0.82 -9.96 -11.69
C THR A 203 0.97 -10.87 -10.48
N GLY A 204 1.69 -10.42 -9.45
CA GLY A 204 1.92 -11.24 -8.28
C GLY A 204 0.65 -11.47 -7.47
N LYS A 205 0.70 -12.45 -6.57
CA LYS A 205 -0.50 -12.95 -5.89
C LYS A 205 -1.14 -11.86 -5.03
N THR A 206 -2.42 -11.59 -5.29
CA THR A 206 -3.28 -10.74 -4.46
C THR A 206 -3.25 -11.22 -3.01
N PHE A 207 -3.06 -10.27 -2.10
CA PHE A 207 -3.00 -10.52 -0.67
C PHE A 207 -4.16 -9.87 0.09
N ALA A 208 -4.58 -8.67 -0.30
CA ALA A 208 -5.76 -8.01 0.24
C ALA A 208 -6.37 -7.05 -0.77
N GLN A 209 -7.69 -6.89 -0.74
CA GLN A 209 -8.42 -5.92 -1.57
C GLN A 209 -9.48 -5.18 -0.74
N ARG A 210 -9.85 -4.00 -1.22
CA ARG A 210 -11.04 -3.27 -0.77
C ARG A 210 -11.81 -2.79 -1.99
N VAL A 211 -13.13 -2.80 -1.89
CA VAL A 211 -14.01 -2.36 -2.97
C VAL A 211 -14.56 -0.99 -2.63
N VAL A 212 -14.53 -0.08 -3.61
CA VAL A 212 -15.21 1.21 -3.56
C VAL A 212 -16.17 1.34 -4.73
N PRO A 213 -17.34 1.98 -4.55
CA PRO A 213 -18.24 2.26 -5.66
C PRO A 213 -17.62 3.31 -6.60
N VAL A 214 -17.99 3.24 -7.88
CA VAL A 214 -17.76 4.28 -8.89
C VAL A 214 -19.11 4.91 -9.22
N PHE A 215 -19.29 6.18 -8.85
CA PHE A 215 -20.52 6.93 -9.07
C PHE A 215 -20.59 7.49 -10.49
N ALA A 216 -21.79 7.86 -10.93
CA ALA A 216 -22.03 8.33 -12.29
C ALA A 216 -21.37 9.69 -12.59
N ASP A 217 -21.16 10.49 -11.55
CA ASP A 217 -20.58 11.84 -11.58
C ASP A 217 -19.12 11.89 -11.09
N ASP A 218 -18.51 10.73 -10.85
CA ASP A 218 -17.10 10.68 -10.43
C ASP A 218 -16.18 11.29 -11.50
N THR A 219 -15.31 12.18 -11.05
CA THR A 219 -14.08 12.53 -11.77
C THR A 219 -12.94 11.57 -11.37
N PRO A 220 -11.87 11.42 -12.18
CA PRO A 220 -10.70 10.62 -11.80
C PRO A 220 -10.14 10.99 -10.43
N GLU A 221 -10.15 12.26 -10.06
CA GLU A 221 -9.66 12.78 -8.78
C GLU A 221 -10.56 12.37 -7.61
N SER A 222 -11.89 12.46 -7.78
CA SER A 222 -12.85 12.05 -6.75
C SER A 222 -12.80 10.54 -6.49
N LEU A 223 -12.67 9.74 -7.55
CA LEU A 223 -12.47 8.30 -7.43
C LEU A 223 -11.09 7.98 -6.80
N ALA A 224 -10.04 8.68 -7.22
CA ALA A 224 -8.70 8.52 -6.65
C ALA A 224 -8.69 8.78 -5.14
N ALA A 225 -9.35 9.85 -4.68
CA ALA A 225 -9.45 10.18 -3.26
C ALA A 225 -10.15 9.06 -2.46
N ARG A 226 -11.21 8.48 -3.02
CA ARG A 226 -11.94 7.35 -2.41
C ARG A 226 -11.09 6.08 -2.35
N VAL A 227 -10.40 5.75 -3.45
CA VAL A 227 -9.47 4.59 -3.48
C VAL A 227 -8.32 4.81 -2.49
N LEU A 228 -7.72 5.99 -2.46
CA LEU A 228 -6.60 6.33 -1.58
C LEU A 228 -6.97 6.23 -0.09
N HIS A 229 -8.22 6.56 0.27
CA HIS A 229 -8.71 6.36 1.64
C HIS A 229 -8.65 4.87 2.04
N GLU A 230 -9.14 3.99 1.17
CA GLU A 230 -9.06 2.54 1.39
C GLU A 230 -7.63 2.02 1.32
N GLU A 231 -6.77 2.62 0.49
CA GLU A 231 -5.34 2.24 0.41
C GLU A 231 -4.66 2.35 1.77
N HIS A 232 -4.88 3.47 2.47
CA HIS A 232 -4.24 3.69 3.78
C HIS A 232 -4.64 2.63 4.80
N GLN A 233 -5.89 2.17 4.76
CA GLN A 233 -6.39 1.15 5.68
C GLN A 233 -5.90 -0.24 5.28
N VAL A 234 -6.18 -0.67 4.06
CA VAL A 234 -5.87 -2.05 3.62
C VAL A 234 -4.37 -2.31 3.61
N TYR A 235 -3.55 -1.30 3.30
CA TYR A 235 -2.11 -1.51 3.29
C TYR A 235 -1.56 -1.69 4.71
N VAL A 236 -2.01 -0.88 5.65
CA VAL A 236 -1.62 -1.01 7.07
C VAL A 236 -2.05 -2.37 7.62
N GLU A 237 -3.28 -2.81 7.33
CA GLU A 237 -3.76 -4.13 7.75
C GLU A 237 -2.92 -5.27 7.17
N ALA A 238 -2.63 -5.23 5.87
CA ALA A 238 -1.82 -6.23 5.19
C ALA A 238 -0.39 -6.28 5.75
N VAL A 239 0.24 -5.11 5.96
CA VAL A 239 1.58 -5.01 6.55
C VAL A 239 1.58 -5.51 7.99
N ALA A 240 0.55 -5.22 8.78
CA ALA A 240 0.42 -5.74 10.13
C ALA A 240 0.31 -7.28 10.13
N ALA A 241 -0.51 -7.85 9.26
CA ALA A 241 -0.61 -9.31 9.10
C ALA A 241 0.71 -9.95 8.69
N LEU A 242 1.45 -9.31 7.77
CA LEU A 242 2.79 -9.73 7.36
C LEU A 242 3.77 -9.69 8.54
N CYS A 243 3.75 -8.61 9.33
CA CYS A 243 4.66 -8.44 10.46
C CYS A 243 4.38 -9.37 11.65
N GLU A 244 3.13 -9.79 11.79
CA GLU A 244 2.65 -10.71 12.84
C GLU A 244 2.74 -12.19 12.41
N ASP A 245 3.36 -12.48 11.26
CA ASP A 245 3.48 -13.83 10.71
C ASP A 245 2.12 -14.54 10.55
N ARG A 246 1.04 -13.77 10.23
CA ARG A 246 -0.33 -14.28 10.08
C ARG A 246 -0.67 -14.75 8.66
N ILE A 247 0.33 -14.94 7.81
CA ILE A 247 0.12 -15.37 6.43
C ILE A 247 0.17 -16.90 6.36
N VAL A 248 -0.90 -17.49 5.84
CA VAL A 248 -0.95 -18.91 5.51
C VAL A 248 -0.98 -19.06 4.00
N TRP A 249 -0.06 -19.84 3.46
CA TRP A 249 0.02 -20.10 2.02
C TRP A 249 -0.75 -21.39 1.71
N ARG A 250 -1.74 -21.29 0.82
CA ARG A 250 -2.38 -22.46 0.22
C ARG A 250 -1.39 -23.19 -0.68
N GLU A 251 -1.67 -24.46 -0.99
CA GLU A 251 -0.84 -25.28 -1.88
C GLU A 251 -0.68 -24.67 -3.29
N ASP A 252 -1.72 -23.97 -3.77
CA ASP A 252 -1.70 -23.25 -5.05
C ASP A 252 -0.95 -21.90 -5.01
N GLY A 253 -0.34 -21.58 -3.87
CA GLY A 253 0.44 -20.36 -3.66
C GLY A 253 -0.39 -19.11 -3.41
N VAL A 254 -1.70 -19.22 -3.17
CA VAL A 254 -2.54 -18.08 -2.75
C VAL A 254 -2.31 -17.78 -1.26
N PRO A 255 -1.94 -16.54 -0.90
CA PRO A 255 -1.80 -16.16 0.50
C PRO A 255 -3.17 -15.88 1.13
N LEU A 256 -3.33 -16.28 2.39
CA LEU A 256 -4.49 -16.01 3.23
C LEU A 256 -4.06 -15.28 4.50
N ILE A 257 -4.90 -14.38 5.01
CA ILE A 257 -4.64 -13.72 6.29
C ILE A 257 -5.41 -14.45 7.39
N LYS A 258 -4.70 -15.08 8.33
CA LYS A 258 -5.31 -15.70 9.50
C LYS A 258 -5.90 -14.63 10.42
N SER A 259 -7.17 -14.79 10.82
CA SER A 259 -7.84 -13.83 11.71
C SER A 259 -7.18 -13.79 13.10
N ARG A 260 -7.15 -12.59 13.70
CA ARG A 260 -6.66 -12.40 15.08
C ARG A 260 -7.63 -12.95 16.13
N ILE A 261 -8.92 -13.01 15.80
CA ILE A 261 -9.99 -13.36 16.76
C ILE A 261 -10.29 -14.85 16.70
N ASN A 262 -10.39 -15.40 15.48
CA ASN A 262 -10.67 -16.81 15.27
C ASN A 262 -9.59 -17.42 14.36
N PRO A 263 -8.67 -18.25 14.90
CA PRO A 263 -7.58 -18.82 14.14
C PRO A 263 -8.05 -19.77 13.02
N ASP A 264 -9.29 -20.24 13.04
CA ASP A 264 -9.85 -21.11 12.01
C ASP A 264 -10.48 -20.32 10.85
N VAL A 265 -10.50 -18.98 10.94
CA VAL A 265 -11.04 -18.08 9.92
C VAL A 265 -9.91 -17.35 9.20
N TYR A 266 -10.04 -17.29 7.88
CA TYR A 266 -9.14 -16.57 6.98
C TYR A 266 -9.88 -15.40 6.33
N LEU A 267 -9.16 -14.29 6.15
CA LEU A 267 -9.60 -13.10 5.43
C LEU A 267 -9.00 -13.08 4.02
#